data_AF-A0A971KUD3-F1
#
_entry.id   AF-A0A971KUD3-F1
#
_cell.length_a   1.000
_cell.length_b   1.000
_cell.length_c   1.000
_cell.angle_alpha   90.00
_cell.angle_beta   90.00
_cell.angle_gamma   90.00
#
_symmetry.space_group_name_H-M   'P 1'
#
loop_
_entity.id
_entity.type
_entity.pdbx_description
1 polymer ?
#
loop_
_entity_poly.entity_id
_entity_poly.type
_entity_poly.pdbx_seq_one_letter_code
_entity_poly.pdbx_strand_id
1 'polypeptide(L)'
;IMIVAFFSGEGLPSIKSLESTLPKWIQIIMTFTMVLGAFSLLRINLQKISRKADGWGYSLVLIIGFLSMAFLGFITGSWPMFDKPLTNGEIYYVLCEDNVSARPIRVIDNLKDKEGKIKVEYVDDKGEKLADTESAMIPPDTARTRNMSYANSMQQILFVGVFKNAQSTMFSLLAFFVASASFRAFRIKSKEAGLLMGSAFIVMLGNVSIGSLVSQILAYIPVIGPYLNIADIKEWIMTYPSSAAQSAILIGAMLGYISASMKIIFGVERSHLGGEG
;
A
#
# COMPACT_ATOMS: atom_id res chain seq x y z
N ILE A 1 2.39 2.34 18.13
CA ILE A 1 2.13 0.98 18.67
C ILE A 1 3.45 0.22 18.78
N MET A 2 4.22 0.06 17.69
CA MET A 2 5.54 -0.58 17.73
C MET A 2 6.51 0.05 18.75
N ILE A 3 6.55 1.39 18.90
CA ILE A 3 7.43 2.05 19.90
C ILE A 3 7.04 1.70 21.35
N VAL A 4 5.76 1.76 21.70
CA VAL A 4 5.30 1.49 23.08
C VAL A 4 5.55 0.02 23.42
N ALA A 5 5.22 -0.89 22.49
CA ALA A 5 5.50 -2.32 22.63
C ALA A 5 7.01 -2.62 22.73
N PHE A 6 7.83 -1.91 21.94
CA PHE A 6 9.29 -2.06 21.92
C PHE A 6 9.96 -1.62 23.22
N PHE A 7 9.50 -0.50 23.82
CA PHE A 7 10.10 0.02 25.06
C PHE A 7 9.46 -0.53 26.35
N SER A 8 8.25 -1.10 26.31
CA SER A 8 7.58 -1.58 27.52
C SER A 8 7.98 -2.98 27.98
N GLY A 9 8.50 -3.82 27.08
CA GLY A 9 8.69 -5.26 27.34
C GLY A 9 7.39 -5.97 27.75
N GLU A 10 7.46 -7.27 28.04
CA GLU A 10 6.28 -8.09 28.40
C GLU A 10 5.66 -7.75 29.78
N GLY A 11 6.19 -6.77 30.51
CA GLY A 11 6.09 -6.69 31.97
C GLY A 11 4.88 -5.98 32.60
N LEU A 12 4.04 -5.24 31.87
CA LEU A 12 3.00 -4.38 32.49
C LEU A 12 1.59 -4.59 31.89
N PRO A 13 0.62 -5.15 32.66
CA PRO A 13 -0.76 -5.38 32.21
C PRO A 13 -1.50 -4.12 31.71
N SER A 14 -1.21 -2.95 32.30
CA SER A 14 -1.82 -1.67 31.91
C SER A 14 -1.36 -1.16 30.53
N ILE A 15 -0.21 -1.64 30.03
CA ILE A 15 0.28 -1.27 28.69
C ILE A 15 -0.35 -2.15 27.61
N LYS A 16 -0.66 -3.42 27.93
CA LYS A 16 -1.41 -4.32 27.03
C LYS A 16 -2.83 -3.83 26.72
N SER A 17 -3.49 -3.13 27.64
CA SER A 17 -4.81 -2.53 27.38
C SER A 17 -4.74 -1.34 26.42
N LEU A 18 -3.64 -0.56 26.44
CA LEU A 18 -3.36 0.50 25.46
C LEU A 18 -3.10 -0.07 24.07
N GLU A 19 -2.43 -1.21 23.95
CA GLU A 19 -2.17 -1.87 22.65
C GLU A 19 -3.44 -2.32 21.93
N SER A 20 -4.50 -2.68 22.67
CA SER A 20 -5.80 -3.06 22.08
C SER A 20 -6.75 -1.88 21.89
N THR A 21 -6.56 -0.79 22.64
CA THR A 21 -7.46 0.39 22.60
C THR A 21 -6.98 1.44 21.60
N LEU A 22 -5.66 1.71 21.53
CA LEU A 22 -5.09 2.71 20.62
C LEU A 22 -5.39 2.44 19.14
N PRO A 23 -5.32 1.20 18.61
CA PRO A 23 -5.68 0.95 17.21
C PRO A 23 -7.12 1.33 16.89
N LYS A 24 -8.06 1.12 17.82
CA LYS A 24 -9.46 1.51 17.65
C LYS A 24 -9.61 3.03 17.54
N TRP A 25 -8.96 3.78 18.42
CA TRP A 25 -8.94 5.26 18.35
C TRP A 25 -8.29 5.77 17.07
N ILE A 26 -7.14 5.19 16.67
CA ILE A 26 -6.46 5.54 15.42
C ILE A 26 -7.37 5.24 14.22
N GLN A 27 -8.07 4.10 14.20
CA GLN A 27 -9.01 3.76 13.13
C GLN A 27 -10.17 4.76 13.03
N ILE A 28 -10.73 5.19 14.17
CA ILE A 28 -11.75 6.24 14.21
C ILE A 28 -11.20 7.53 13.58
N ILE A 29 -10.01 7.98 14.01
CA ILE A 29 -9.37 9.19 13.47
C ILE A 29 -9.05 9.05 11.98
N MET A 30 -8.55 7.89 11.53
CA MET A 30 -8.24 7.64 10.12
C MET A 30 -9.50 7.69 9.25
N THR A 31 -10.64 7.22 9.76
CA THR A 31 -11.92 7.27 9.06
C THR A 31 -12.36 8.73 8.86
N PHE A 32 -12.30 9.56 9.91
CA PHE A 32 -12.59 10.99 9.80
C PHE A 32 -11.57 11.72 8.91
N THR A 33 -10.29 11.41 9.03
CA THR A 33 -9.21 11.98 8.22
C THR A 33 -9.43 11.69 6.73
N MET A 34 -9.85 10.47 6.39
CA MET A 34 -10.14 10.10 5.01
C MET A 34 -11.30 10.94 4.44
N VAL A 35 -12.37 11.13 5.22
CA VAL A 35 -13.51 11.97 4.82
C VAL A 35 -13.09 13.43 4.67
N LEU A 36 -12.30 13.96 5.61
CA LEU A 36 -11.80 15.34 5.56
C LEU A 36 -10.88 15.56 4.36
N GLY A 37 -10.02 14.58 4.05
CA GLY A 37 -9.16 14.58 2.87
C GLY A 37 -9.96 14.63 1.57
N ALA A 38 -10.99 13.78 1.45
CA ALA A 38 -11.91 13.79 0.31
C ALA A 38 -12.64 15.13 0.18
N PHE A 39 -13.16 15.66 1.30
CA PHE A 39 -13.85 16.96 1.32
C PHE A 39 -12.93 18.11 0.93
N SER A 40 -11.69 18.13 1.45
CA SER A 40 -10.69 19.15 1.13
C SER A 40 -10.37 19.16 -0.36
N LEU A 41 -10.12 17.97 -0.94
CA LEU A 41 -9.85 17.82 -2.37
C LEU A 41 -11.03 18.28 -3.21
N LEU A 42 -12.26 17.88 -2.86
CA LEU A 42 -13.46 18.33 -3.56
C LEU A 42 -13.63 19.84 -3.45
N ARG A 43 -13.53 20.41 -2.25
CA ARG A 43 -13.71 21.84 -2.00
C ARG A 43 -12.73 22.68 -2.82
N ILE A 44 -11.44 22.36 -2.80
CA ILE A 44 -10.40 23.13 -3.49
C ILE A 44 -10.63 23.07 -5.01
N ASN A 45 -10.91 21.89 -5.55
CA ASN A 45 -11.10 21.71 -6.99
C ASN A 45 -12.43 22.30 -7.48
N LEU A 46 -13.51 22.21 -6.70
CA LEU A 46 -14.81 22.83 -7.01
C LEU A 46 -14.71 24.35 -7.00
N GLN A 47 -14.01 24.94 -6.02
CA GLN A 47 -13.74 26.38 -6.00
C GLN A 47 -12.93 26.83 -7.22
N LYS A 48 -11.93 26.04 -7.63
CA LYS A 48 -11.12 26.31 -8.82
C LYS A 48 -11.96 26.31 -10.11
N ILE A 49 -12.88 25.35 -10.24
CA ILE A 49 -13.83 25.26 -11.37
C ILE A 49 -14.82 26.42 -11.36
N SER A 50 -15.44 26.69 -10.20
CA SER A 50 -16.41 27.77 -10.04
C SER A 50 -15.81 29.14 -10.38
N ARG A 51 -14.56 29.37 -9.97
CA ARG A 51 -13.82 30.61 -10.25
C ARG A 51 -13.13 30.62 -11.63
N LYS A 52 -13.24 29.54 -12.42
CA LYS A 52 -12.54 29.35 -13.70
C LYS A 52 -11.06 29.72 -13.66
N ALA A 53 -10.38 29.38 -12.56
CA ALA A 53 -8.96 29.67 -12.40
C ALA A 53 -8.10 28.83 -13.37
N ASP A 54 -6.85 29.22 -13.55
CA ASP A 54 -5.96 28.58 -14.54
C ASP A 54 -5.83 27.07 -14.34
N GLY A 55 -6.06 26.32 -15.42
CA GLY A 55 -6.06 24.86 -15.38
C GLY A 55 -7.28 24.23 -14.71
N TRP A 56 -8.44 24.92 -14.66
CA TRP A 56 -9.71 24.36 -14.14
C TRP A 56 -10.15 23.07 -14.84
N GLY A 57 -9.79 22.89 -16.12
CA GLY A 57 -10.11 21.68 -16.87
C GLY A 57 -9.54 20.41 -16.24
N TYR A 58 -8.31 20.46 -15.73
CA TYR A 58 -7.70 19.32 -15.02
C TYR A 58 -8.43 18.99 -13.72
N SER A 59 -8.88 20.01 -12.99
CA SER A 59 -9.68 19.85 -11.78
C SER A 59 -11.04 19.19 -12.06
N LEU A 60 -11.66 19.48 -13.21
CA LEU A 60 -12.89 18.81 -13.63
C LEU A 60 -12.66 17.31 -13.84
N VAL A 61 -11.62 16.95 -14.60
CA VAL A 61 -11.24 15.55 -14.85
C VAL A 61 -10.95 14.82 -13.55
N LEU A 62 -10.24 15.47 -12.62
CA LEU A 62 -9.94 14.92 -11.30
C LEU A 62 -11.21 14.64 -10.49
N ILE A 63 -12.15 15.58 -10.43
CA ILE A 63 -13.40 15.38 -9.68
C ILE A 63 -14.23 14.26 -10.29
N ILE A 64 -14.38 14.22 -11.61
CA ILE A 64 -15.13 13.17 -12.29
C ILE A 64 -14.49 11.80 -12.01
N GLY A 65 -13.17 11.67 -12.15
CA GLY A 65 -12.45 10.43 -11.86
C GLY A 65 -12.53 10.01 -10.39
N PHE A 66 -12.45 10.97 -9.47
CA PHE A 66 -12.62 10.72 -8.04
C PHE A 66 -14.03 10.21 -7.72
N LEU A 67 -15.08 10.88 -8.23
CA LEU A 67 -16.47 10.51 -8.00
C LEU A 67 -16.80 9.17 -8.65
N SER A 68 -16.32 8.91 -9.88
CA SER A 68 -16.54 7.62 -10.55
C SER A 68 -15.89 6.48 -9.79
N MET A 69 -14.65 6.66 -9.31
CA MET A 69 -13.94 5.63 -8.56
C MET A 69 -14.56 5.39 -7.18
N ALA A 70 -14.96 6.45 -6.48
CA ALA A 70 -15.64 6.35 -5.20
C ALA A 70 -17.00 5.64 -5.35
N PHE A 71 -17.77 5.99 -6.38
CA PHE A 71 -19.07 5.38 -6.67
C PHE A 71 -18.94 3.91 -7.05
N LEU A 72 -18.03 3.57 -7.97
CA LEU A 72 -17.80 2.18 -8.38
C LEU A 72 -17.30 1.34 -7.20
N GLY A 73 -16.30 1.82 -6.45
CA GLY A 73 -15.78 1.12 -5.28
C GLY A 73 -16.82 0.94 -4.16
N PHE A 74 -17.76 1.89 -4.02
CA PHE A 74 -18.88 1.76 -3.10
C PHE A 74 -19.83 0.64 -3.53
N ILE A 75 -20.19 0.56 -4.82
CA ILE A 75 -21.13 -0.44 -5.35
C ILE A 75 -20.53 -1.85 -5.36
N THR A 76 -19.28 -1.98 -5.79
CA THR A 76 -18.58 -3.27 -5.96
C THR A 76 -18.03 -3.83 -4.66
N GLY A 77 -17.97 -3.01 -3.60
CA GLY A 77 -17.57 -3.46 -2.27
C GLY A 77 -18.48 -4.58 -1.76
N SER A 78 -17.97 -5.38 -0.83
CA SER A 78 -18.75 -6.49 -0.24
C SER A 78 -19.74 -5.97 0.81
N TRP A 79 -20.70 -5.16 0.36
CA TRP A 79 -21.79 -4.67 1.19
C TRP A 79 -22.86 -5.78 1.30
N PRO A 80 -23.19 -6.24 2.53
CA PRO A 80 -24.11 -7.36 2.73
C PRO A 80 -25.51 -7.17 2.13
N MET A 81 -25.92 -5.91 1.88
CA MET A 81 -27.20 -5.57 1.24
C MET A 81 -27.27 -6.00 -0.23
N PHE A 82 -26.15 -6.04 -0.95
CA PHE A 82 -26.09 -6.36 -2.37
C PHE A 82 -25.65 -7.81 -2.65
N ASP A 83 -25.24 -8.53 -1.62
CA ASP A 83 -24.86 -9.94 -1.70
C ASP A 83 -26.13 -10.80 -1.76
N LYS A 84 -26.46 -11.30 -2.95
CA LYS A 84 -27.53 -12.30 -3.12
C LYS A 84 -27.03 -13.65 -2.62
N PRO A 85 -27.86 -14.45 -1.91
CA PRO A 85 -27.47 -15.79 -1.52
C PRO A 85 -27.20 -16.61 -2.77
N LEU A 86 -26.04 -17.27 -2.81
CA LEU A 86 -25.63 -18.11 -3.91
C LEU A 86 -26.61 -19.28 -4.04
N THR A 87 -27.29 -19.39 -5.18
CA THR A 87 -28.25 -20.47 -5.42
C THR A 87 -27.63 -21.54 -6.31
N ASN A 88 -27.82 -22.80 -5.95
CA ASN A 88 -27.33 -23.93 -6.76
C ASN A 88 -27.98 -23.88 -8.15
N GLY A 89 -27.17 -24.07 -9.20
CA GLY A 89 -27.59 -24.03 -10.60
C GLY A 89 -27.56 -22.64 -11.25
N GLU A 90 -27.48 -21.56 -10.48
CA GLU A 90 -27.33 -20.22 -11.02
C GLU A 90 -25.89 -19.92 -11.47
N ILE A 91 -25.77 -19.02 -12.45
CA ILE A 91 -24.49 -18.60 -13.02
C ILE A 91 -24.04 -17.30 -12.35
N TYR A 92 -22.83 -17.33 -11.80
CA TYR A 92 -22.10 -16.20 -11.25
C TYR A 92 -20.84 -15.97 -12.08
N TYR A 93 -20.15 -14.87 -11.82
CA TYR A 93 -18.95 -14.47 -12.52
C TYR A 93 -17.83 -14.25 -11.52
N VAL A 94 -16.66 -14.82 -11.81
CA VAL A 94 -15.45 -14.66 -11.00
C VAL A 94 -14.40 -13.98 -11.83
N LEU A 95 -13.71 -13.00 -11.23
CA LEU A 95 -12.62 -12.30 -11.88
C LEU A 95 -11.44 -13.25 -12.13
N CYS A 96 -10.88 -13.18 -13.33
CA CYS A 96 -9.67 -13.89 -13.69
C CYS A 96 -8.44 -13.26 -13.03
N GLU A 97 -7.30 -13.95 -13.13
CA GLU A 97 -6.01 -13.50 -12.61
C GLU A 97 -5.55 -12.15 -13.22
N ASP A 98 -6.06 -11.80 -14.40
CA ASP A 98 -5.86 -10.51 -15.05
C ASP A 98 -6.61 -9.34 -14.36
N ASN A 99 -7.46 -9.63 -13.38
CA ASN A 99 -8.31 -8.69 -12.64
C ASN A 99 -9.24 -7.83 -13.52
N VAL A 100 -9.43 -8.18 -14.79
CA VAL A 100 -10.25 -7.41 -15.74
C VAL A 100 -11.32 -8.27 -16.35
N SER A 101 -10.98 -9.49 -16.76
CA SER A 101 -11.91 -10.43 -17.36
C SER A 101 -12.64 -11.20 -16.27
N ALA A 102 -13.88 -11.59 -16.55
CA ALA A 102 -14.65 -12.46 -15.65
C ALA A 102 -15.11 -13.71 -16.39
N ARG A 103 -15.00 -14.86 -15.72
CA ARG A 103 -15.46 -16.14 -16.26
C ARG A 103 -16.79 -16.54 -15.62
N PRO A 104 -17.76 -17.04 -16.40
CA PRO A 104 -18.99 -17.59 -15.86
C PRO A 104 -18.70 -18.88 -15.11
N ILE A 105 -19.31 -19.01 -13.95
CA ILE A 105 -19.26 -20.18 -13.08
C ILE A 105 -20.67 -20.57 -12.66
N ARG A 106 -20.97 -21.85 -12.56
CA ARG A 106 -22.22 -22.36 -12.00
C ARG A 106 -21.95 -22.96 -10.64
N VAL A 107 -22.76 -22.57 -9.65
CA VAL A 107 -22.68 -23.15 -8.30
C VAL A 107 -23.32 -24.53 -8.33
N ILE A 108 -22.53 -25.57 -8.07
CA ILE A 108 -23.02 -26.96 -8.00
C ILE A 108 -23.56 -27.21 -6.60
N ASP A 109 -22.77 -26.82 -5.61
CA ASP A 109 -23.06 -27.05 -4.21
C ASP A 109 -22.64 -25.84 -3.37
N ASN A 110 -23.63 -25.21 -2.74
CA ASN A 110 -23.46 -24.13 -1.78
C ASN A 110 -23.21 -24.66 -0.34
N LEU A 111 -23.01 -25.97 -0.16
CA LEU A 111 -22.45 -26.50 1.09
C LEU A 111 -21.01 -26.02 1.23
N LYS A 112 -20.80 -25.15 2.22
CA LYS A 112 -19.47 -24.67 2.60
C LYS A 112 -18.66 -25.82 3.15
N ASP A 113 -17.51 -26.08 2.54
CA ASP A 113 -16.54 -27.05 3.09
C ASP A 113 -15.97 -26.54 4.42
N LYS A 114 -15.12 -27.34 5.09
CA LYS A 114 -14.44 -26.98 6.35
C LYS A 114 -13.65 -25.65 6.28
N GLU A 115 -13.33 -25.19 5.07
CA GLU A 115 -12.66 -23.92 4.76
C GLU A 115 -13.61 -22.78 4.36
N GLY A 116 -14.93 -22.99 4.34
CA GLY A 116 -15.91 -21.96 4.01
C GLY A 116 -16.13 -21.70 2.50
N LYS A 117 -15.52 -22.51 1.62
CA LYS A 117 -15.55 -22.35 0.16
C LYS A 117 -16.70 -23.14 -0.48
N ILE A 118 -17.16 -22.68 -1.65
CA ILE A 118 -18.25 -23.28 -2.44
C ILE A 118 -17.70 -24.07 -3.63
N LYS A 119 -18.40 -25.14 -4.04
CA LYS A 119 -18.02 -25.93 -5.21
C LYS A 119 -18.69 -25.39 -6.48
N VAL A 120 -17.88 -25.00 -7.45
CA VAL A 120 -18.33 -24.36 -8.70
C VAL A 120 -17.78 -25.08 -9.93
N GLU A 121 -18.53 -25.01 -11.01
CA GLU A 121 -18.14 -25.49 -12.34
C GLU A 121 -17.97 -24.30 -13.28
N TYR A 122 -16.95 -24.32 -14.15
CA TYR A 122 -16.79 -23.30 -15.18
C TYR A 122 -17.71 -23.60 -16.35
N VAL A 123 -18.38 -22.56 -16.82
CA VAL A 123 -19.45 -22.67 -17.81
C VAL A 123 -19.18 -21.69 -18.95
N ASP A 124 -19.54 -22.07 -20.17
CA ASP A 124 -19.46 -21.22 -21.36
C ASP A 124 -20.55 -20.15 -21.31
N ASP A 125 -20.46 -19.11 -22.15
CA ASP A 125 -21.43 -18.01 -22.24
C ASP A 125 -22.87 -18.50 -22.51
N LYS A 126 -23.03 -19.72 -23.04
CA LYS A 126 -24.31 -20.39 -23.30
C LYS A 126 -24.86 -21.21 -22.14
N GLY A 127 -24.13 -21.32 -21.03
CA GLY A 127 -24.58 -22.13 -19.89
C GLY A 127 -24.18 -23.62 -19.96
N GLU A 128 -23.31 -23.99 -20.90
CA GLU A 128 -22.81 -25.37 -21.04
C GLU A 128 -21.49 -25.55 -20.30
N LYS A 129 -21.29 -26.74 -19.69
CA LYS A 129 -20.07 -27.05 -18.94
C LYS A 129 -18.86 -27.05 -19.88
N LEU A 130 -17.78 -26.36 -19.51
CA LEU A 130 -16.53 -26.47 -20.25
C LEU A 130 -15.97 -27.88 -20.08
N ALA A 131 -15.79 -28.60 -21.20
CA ALA A 131 -15.34 -29.99 -21.21
C ALA A 131 -13.94 -30.20 -20.60
N ASP A 132 -13.10 -29.15 -20.58
CA ASP A 132 -11.71 -29.19 -20.09
C ASP A 132 -11.53 -28.64 -18.67
N THR A 133 -12.60 -28.39 -17.90
CA THR A 133 -12.46 -27.76 -16.58
C THR A 133 -13.06 -28.59 -15.44
N GLU A 134 -12.20 -28.97 -14.49
CA GLU A 134 -12.62 -29.60 -13.23
C GLU A 134 -13.38 -28.63 -12.33
N SER A 135 -14.22 -29.17 -11.44
CA SER A 135 -14.93 -28.36 -10.45
C SER A 135 -13.93 -27.69 -9.51
N ALA A 136 -13.93 -26.37 -9.46
CA ALA A 136 -13.07 -25.60 -8.56
C ALA A 136 -13.79 -25.28 -7.25
N MET A 137 -13.02 -25.16 -6.18
CA MET A 137 -13.51 -24.69 -4.90
C MET A 137 -13.05 -23.24 -4.70
N ILE A 138 -14.01 -22.31 -4.66
CA ILE A 138 -13.72 -20.87 -4.57
C ILE A 138 -14.34 -20.23 -3.32
N PRO A 139 -13.74 -19.15 -2.80
CA PRO A 139 -14.36 -18.35 -1.76
C PRO A 139 -15.68 -17.70 -2.22
N PRO A 140 -16.77 -17.72 -1.42
CA PRO A 140 -18.08 -17.21 -1.85
C PRO A 140 -18.11 -15.72 -2.22
N ASP A 141 -17.23 -14.91 -1.62
CA ASP A 141 -17.10 -13.47 -1.83
C ASP A 141 -16.53 -13.09 -3.20
N THR A 142 -15.87 -14.04 -3.87
CA THR A 142 -15.32 -13.85 -5.22
C THR A 142 -16.38 -14.02 -6.32
N ALA A 143 -17.47 -14.72 -6.02
CA ALA A 143 -18.57 -14.95 -6.95
C ALA A 143 -19.50 -13.72 -6.97
N ARG A 144 -19.57 -13.04 -8.11
CA ARG A 144 -20.39 -11.85 -8.30
C ARG A 144 -21.46 -12.08 -9.35
N THR A 145 -22.59 -11.38 -9.24
CA THR A 145 -23.61 -11.38 -10.30
C THR A 145 -23.07 -10.70 -11.56
N ARG A 146 -23.67 -10.96 -12.73
CA ARG A 146 -23.23 -10.40 -14.03
C ARG A 146 -23.00 -8.88 -13.99
N ASN A 147 -23.99 -8.12 -13.51
CA ASN A 147 -23.89 -6.66 -13.46
C ASN A 147 -22.80 -6.19 -12.49
N MET A 148 -22.66 -6.87 -11.35
CA MET A 148 -21.65 -6.55 -10.35
C MET A 148 -20.23 -6.89 -10.83
N SER A 149 -20.09 -7.95 -11.63
CA SER A 149 -18.84 -8.30 -12.28
C SER A 149 -18.39 -7.24 -13.28
N TYR A 150 -19.29 -6.72 -14.12
CA TYR A 150 -18.96 -5.59 -15.02
C TYR A 150 -18.54 -4.34 -14.25
N ALA A 151 -19.27 -3.98 -13.17
CA ALA A 151 -18.91 -2.85 -12.33
C ALA A 151 -17.51 -3.02 -11.70
N ASN A 152 -17.18 -4.23 -11.25
CA ASN A 152 -15.87 -4.54 -10.70
C ASN A 152 -14.76 -4.47 -11.75
N SER A 153 -14.97 -5.05 -12.94
CA SER A 153 -14.04 -4.92 -14.06
C SER A 153 -13.77 -3.46 -14.44
N MET A 154 -14.81 -2.62 -14.47
CA MET A 154 -14.67 -1.17 -14.72
C MET A 154 -13.84 -0.47 -13.65
N GLN A 155 -14.08 -0.78 -12.37
CA GLN A 155 -13.28 -0.26 -11.26
C GLN A 155 -11.81 -0.68 -11.40
N GLN A 156 -11.54 -1.94 -11.73
CA GLN A 156 -10.18 -2.47 -11.87
C GLN A 156 -9.43 -1.83 -13.04
N ILE A 157 -10.11 -1.59 -14.17
CA ILE A 157 -9.51 -0.87 -15.31
C ILE A 157 -9.11 0.55 -14.90
N LEU A 158 -9.97 1.28 -14.17
CA LEU A 158 -9.63 2.62 -13.68
C LEU A 158 -8.49 2.58 -12.66
N PHE A 159 -8.52 1.60 -11.74
CA PHE A 159 -7.52 1.47 -10.69
C PHE A 159 -6.14 1.07 -11.24
N VAL A 160 -6.06 -0.01 -12.01
CA VAL A 160 -4.81 -0.52 -12.56
C VAL A 160 -4.34 0.34 -13.74
N GLY A 161 -5.25 0.67 -14.65
CA GLY A 161 -4.93 1.39 -15.88
C GLY A 161 -4.57 2.86 -15.64
N VAL A 162 -5.28 3.55 -14.76
CA VAL A 162 -5.03 4.98 -14.50
C VAL A 162 -4.22 5.17 -13.22
N PHE A 163 -4.74 4.73 -12.08
CA PHE A 163 -4.15 5.07 -10.78
C PHE A 163 -2.76 4.43 -10.58
N LYS A 164 -2.62 3.11 -10.80
CA LYS A 164 -1.34 2.40 -10.64
C LYS A 164 -0.27 2.91 -11.61
N ASN A 165 -0.63 3.17 -12.87
CA ASN A 165 0.29 3.72 -13.86
C ASN A 165 0.71 5.16 -13.50
N ALA A 166 -0.23 6.01 -13.09
CA ALA A 166 0.09 7.37 -12.62
C ALA A 166 1.04 7.33 -11.42
N GLN A 167 0.80 6.45 -10.44
CA GLN A 167 1.73 6.25 -9.32
C GLN A 167 3.12 5.83 -9.80
N SER A 168 3.21 4.89 -10.76
CA SER A 168 4.50 4.48 -11.35
C SER A 168 5.25 5.65 -11.98
N THR A 169 4.55 6.53 -12.71
CA THR A 169 5.18 7.74 -13.28
C THR A 169 5.69 8.70 -12.21
N MET A 170 4.95 8.87 -11.10
CA MET A 170 5.39 9.70 -9.98
C MET A 170 6.62 9.10 -9.30
N PHE A 171 6.64 7.78 -9.07
CA PHE A 171 7.80 7.09 -8.49
C PHE A 171 9.01 7.11 -9.42
N SER A 172 8.81 6.98 -10.73
CA SER A 172 9.88 7.08 -11.73
C SER A 172 10.52 8.47 -11.72
N LEU A 173 9.70 9.53 -11.73
CA LEU A 173 10.18 10.91 -11.60
C LEU A 173 10.90 11.13 -10.27
N LEU A 174 10.33 10.66 -9.16
CA LEU A 174 10.95 10.74 -7.85
C LEU A 174 12.32 10.05 -7.84
N ALA A 175 12.42 8.83 -8.38
CA ALA A 175 13.66 8.09 -8.46
C ALA A 175 14.71 8.84 -9.30
N PHE A 176 14.33 9.41 -10.44
CA PHE A 176 15.20 10.23 -11.26
C PHE A 176 15.72 11.47 -10.50
N PHE A 177 14.83 12.19 -9.81
CA PHE A 177 15.22 13.36 -9.03
C PHE A 177 16.10 13.01 -7.82
N VAL A 178 15.77 11.93 -7.10
CA VAL A 178 16.60 11.43 -6.00
C VAL A 178 17.97 11.03 -6.52
N ALA A 179 18.07 10.29 -7.63
CA ALA A 179 19.34 9.93 -8.25
C ALA A 179 20.13 11.17 -8.70
N SER A 180 19.49 12.15 -9.33
CA SER A 180 20.14 13.41 -9.76
C SER A 180 20.64 14.24 -8.57
N ALA A 181 19.82 14.40 -7.54
CA ALA A 181 20.18 15.12 -6.32
C ALA A 181 21.31 14.39 -5.58
N SER A 182 21.21 13.07 -5.47
CA SER A 182 22.21 12.20 -4.86
C SER A 182 23.52 12.26 -5.63
N PHE A 183 23.54 12.12 -6.95
CA PHE A 183 24.76 12.23 -7.76
C PHE A 183 25.42 13.61 -7.62
N ARG A 184 24.63 14.67 -7.52
CA ARG A 184 25.12 16.03 -7.26
C ARG A 184 25.69 16.20 -5.84
N ALA A 185 25.04 15.61 -4.84
CA ALA A 185 25.47 15.64 -3.44
C ALA A 185 26.66 14.70 -3.16
N PHE A 186 26.77 13.58 -3.88
CA PHE A 186 27.78 12.54 -3.76
C PHE A 186 28.96 12.71 -4.73
N ARG A 187 29.09 13.84 -5.45
CA ARG A 187 30.36 14.17 -6.10
C ARG A 187 31.39 14.34 -4.97
N ILE A 188 32.15 13.27 -4.69
CA ILE A 188 32.99 13.07 -3.49
C ILE A 188 33.79 14.35 -3.21
N LYS A 189 33.30 15.12 -2.24
CA LYS A 189 33.94 16.36 -1.77
C LYS A 189 34.32 16.29 -0.30
N SER A 190 33.84 15.28 0.44
CA SER A 190 34.10 15.12 1.87
C SER A 190 34.36 13.64 2.24
N LYS A 191 35.11 13.41 3.33
CA LYS A 191 35.45 12.07 3.82
C LYS A 191 34.22 11.32 4.34
N GLU A 192 33.25 12.07 4.86
CA GLU A 192 31.99 11.55 5.41
C GLU A 192 31.09 11.00 4.31
N ALA A 193 30.98 11.69 3.17
CA ALA A 193 30.20 11.22 2.02
C ALA A 193 30.78 9.94 1.41
N GLY A 194 32.11 9.81 1.41
CA GLY A 194 32.80 8.58 0.97
C GLY A 194 32.51 7.39 1.88
N LEU A 195 32.49 7.59 3.21
CA LEU A 195 32.16 6.53 4.17
C LEU A 195 30.70 6.05 3.98
N LEU A 196 29.75 6.98 3.85
CA LEU A 196 28.35 6.65 3.58
C LEU A 196 28.17 5.89 2.28
N MET A 197 28.85 6.30 1.21
CA MET A 197 28.79 5.62 -0.10
C MET A 197 29.37 4.20 -0.02
N GLY A 198 30.49 4.02 0.68
CA GLY A 198 31.08 2.70 0.93
C GLY A 198 30.13 1.78 1.71
N SER A 199 29.53 2.28 2.79
CA SER A 199 28.53 1.52 3.57
C SER A 199 27.31 1.14 2.72
N ALA A 200 26.78 2.06 1.90
CA ALA A 200 25.65 1.78 1.03
C ALA A 200 25.98 0.72 -0.04
N PHE A 201 27.19 0.77 -0.62
CA PHE A 201 27.65 -0.20 -1.60
C PHE A 201 27.77 -1.61 -1.02
N ILE A 202 28.34 -1.74 0.19
CA ILE A 202 28.45 -3.02 0.89
C ILE A 202 27.06 -3.61 1.19
N VAL A 203 26.12 -2.78 1.68
CA VAL A 203 24.75 -3.22 1.96
C VAL A 203 24.00 -3.61 0.69
N MET A 204 24.20 -2.89 -0.43
CA MET A 204 23.62 -3.27 -1.72
C MET A 204 24.15 -4.61 -2.22
N LEU A 205 25.46 -4.86 -2.13
CA LEU A 205 26.05 -6.16 -2.48
C LEU A 205 25.50 -7.31 -1.62
N GLY A 206 25.23 -7.08 -0.33
CA GLY A 206 24.61 -8.07 0.54
C GLY A 206 23.12 -8.32 0.31
N ASN A 207 22.43 -7.48 -0.48
CA ASN A 207 21.02 -7.68 -0.86
C ASN A 207 20.84 -8.41 -2.19
N VAL A 208 21.84 -8.40 -3.07
CA VAL A 208 21.78 -9.09 -4.36
C VAL A 208 22.21 -10.54 -4.18
N SER A 209 21.55 -11.48 -4.88
CA SER A 209 21.87 -12.92 -4.85
C SER A 209 23.32 -13.27 -5.23
N ILE A 210 24.07 -12.32 -5.79
CA ILE A 210 25.51 -12.43 -6.10
C ILE A 210 26.38 -12.31 -4.83
N GLY A 211 25.88 -11.67 -3.77
CA GLY A 211 26.61 -11.51 -2.51
C GLY A 211 26.98 -12.84 -1.84
N SER A 212 26.14 -13.87 -1.98
CA SER A 212 26.47 -15.23 -1.52
C SER A 212 27.52 -15.90 -2.39
N LEU A 213 27.46 -15.74 -3.72
CA LEU A 213 28.47 -16.27 -4.65
C LEU A 213 29.85 -15.64 -4.42
N VAL A 214 29.91 -14.32 -4.21
CA VAL A 214 31.16 -13.62 -3.88
C VAL A 214 31.70 -14.09 -2.52
N SER A 215 30.83 -14.29 -1.53
CA SER A 215 31.24 -14.83 -0.23
C SER A 215 31.78 -16.26 -0.34
N GLN A 216 31.20 -17.09 -1.21
CA GLN A 216 31.66 -18.46 -1.47
C GLN A 216 33.01 -18.50 -2.20
N ILE A 217 33.27 -17.56 -3.11
CA ILE A 217 34.58 -17.40 -3.77
C ILE A 217 35.62 -16.90 -2.77
N LEU A 218 35.27 -15.93 -1.92
CA LEU A 218 36.17 -15.41 -0.88
C LEU A 218 36.52 -16.48 0.17
N ALA A 219 35.59 -17.39 0.48
CA ALA A 219 35.79 -18.51 1.40
C ALA A 219 36.95 -19.45 0.99
N TYR A 220 37.35 -19.45 -0.29
CA TYR A 220 38.50 -20.22 -0.78
C TYR A 220 39.86 -19.63 -0.36
N ILE A 221 39.89 -18.40 0.18
CA ILE A 221 41.12 -17.77 0.70
C ILE A 221 41.31 -18.18 2.17
N PRO A 222 42.30 -19.01 2.51
CA PRO A 222 42.39 -19.69 3.81
C PRO A 222 42.64 -18.76 5.03
N VAL A 223 42.99 -17.49 4.82
CA VAL A 223 43.31 -16.54 5.90
C VAL A 223 42.16 -15.56 6.19
N ILE A 224 41.37 -15.20 5.18
CA ILE A 224 40.37 -14.10 5.28
C ILE A 224 38.96 -14.60 4.96
N GLY A 225 38.84 -15.64 4.13
CA GLY A 225 37.58 -16.16 3.62
C GLY A 225 36.55 -16.60 4.66
N PRO A 226 36.93 -17.33 5.72
CA PRO A 226 35.97 -17.82 6.72
C PRO A 226 35.33 -16.72 7.58
N TYR A 227 35.97 -15.56 7.70
CA TYR A 227 35.56 -14.48 8.60
C TYR A 227 34.93 -13.29 7.85
N LEU A 228 34.98 -13.26 6.51
CA LEU A 228 34.56 -12.12 5.70
C LEU A 228 33.36 -12.46 4.82
N ASN A 229 32.20 -12.72 5.43
CA ASN A 229 30.93 -12.86 4.72
C ASN A 229 30.28 -11.49 4.53
N ILE A 230 30.01 -11.13 3.27
CA ILE A 230 29.33 -9.86 2.93
C ILE A 230 27.92 -9.84 3.53
N ALA A 231 27.29 -11.02 3.67
CA ALA A 231 25.98 -11.19 4.30
C ALA A 231 25.99 -10.77 5.79
N ASP A 232 26.98 -11.23 6.57
CA ASP A 232 27.07 -10.95 8.01
C ASP A 232 27.35 -9.46 8.27
N ILE A 233 28.19 -8.84 7.45
CA ILE A 233 28.47 -7.39 7.53
C ILE A 233 27.20 -6.58 7.25
N LYS A 234 26.46 -6.96 6.21
CA LYS A 234 25.17 -6.33 5.87
C LYS A 234 24.17 -6.52 7.01
N GLU A 235 24.07 -7.72 7.58
CA GLU A 235 23.19 -7.98 8.72
C GLU A 235 23.57 -7.12 9.92
N TRP A 236 24.85 -7.00 10.26
CA TRP A 236 25.31 -6.11 11.33
C TRP A 236 24.91 -4.65 11.07
N ILE A 237 25.13 -4.13 9.85
CA ILE A 237 24.75 -2.75 9.49
C ILE A 237 23.24 -2.54 9.61
N MET A 238 22.44 -3.50 9.15
CA MET A 238 20.98 -3.41 9.15
C MET A 238 20.39 -3.55 10.56
N THR A 239 20.95 -4.43 11.38
CA THR A 239 20.44 -4.77 12.71
C THR A 239 20.79 -3.72 13.75
N TYR A 240 22.00 -3.17 13.72
CA TYR A 240 22.48 -2.24 14.76
C TYR A 240 22.39 -0.76 14.31
N PRO A 241 23.29 -0.22 13.45
CA PRO A 241 23.21 1.19 13.02
C PRO A 241 21.89 1.58 12.35
N SER A 242 21.40 0.79 11.39
CA SER A 242 20.20 1.14 10.63
C SER A 242 18.95 1.14 11.52
N SER A 243 18.79 0.14 12.38
CA SER A 243 17.69 0.08 13.35
C SER A 243 17.71 1.24 14.35
N ALA A 244 18.90 1.58 14.87
CA ALA A 244 19.08 2.73 15.75
C ALA A 244 18.74 4.05 15.04
N ALA A 245 19.20 4.22 13.79
CA ALA A 245 18.90 5.39 12.98
C ALA A 245 17.41 5.53 12.66
N GLN A 246 16.74 4.43 12.28
CA GLN A 246 15.29 4.42 12.04
C GLN A 246 14.52 4.84 13.31
N SER A 247 14.95 4.35 14.47
CA SER A 247 14.36 4.73 15.76
C SER A 247 14.54 6.22 16.04
N ALA A 248 15.75 6.77 15.83
CA ALA A 248 16.03 8.20 16.02
C ALA A 248 15.21 9.09 15.07
N ILE A 249 15.11 8.72 13.79
CA ILE A 249 14.30 9.44 12.78
C ILE A 249 12.82 9.43 13.19
N LEU A 250 12.30 8.28 13.60
CA LEU A 250 10.90 8.16 13.98
C LEU A 250 10.58 8.98 15.23
N ILE A 251 11.42 8.93 16.26
CA ILE A 251 11.27 9.77 17.47
C ILE A 251 11.33 11.25 17.10
N GLY A 252 12.30 11.66 16.28
CA GLY A 252 12.44 13.03 15.81
C GLY A 252 11.21 13.51 15.04
N ALA A 253 10.69 12.69 14.13
CA ALA A 253 9.47 12.99 13.39
C ALA A 253 8.26 13.14 14.33
N MET A 254 8.10 12.24 15.30
CA MET A 254 6.99 12.29 16.26
C MET A 254 7.07 13.53 17.15
N LEU A 255 8.26 13.88 17.65
CA LEU A 255 8.47 15.11 18.40
C LEU A 255 8.20 16.35 17.53
N GLY A 256 8.57 16.32 16.25
CA GLY A 256 8.23 17.35 15.28
C GLY A 256 6.71 17.52 15.11
N TYR A 257 5.97 16.41 14.95
CA TYR A 257 4.51 16.44 14.87
C TYR A 257 3.84 16.95 16.15
N ILE A 258 4.34 16.54 17.32
CA ILE A 258 3.84 17.03 18.62
C ILE A 258 4.12 18.53 18.74
N SER A 259 5.32 18.99 18.37
CA SER A 259 5.69 20.39 18.41
C SER A 259 4.79 21.25 17.51
N ALA A 260 4.56 20.82 16.26
CA ALA A 260 3.65 21.50 15.34
C ALA A 260 2.21 21.54 15.89
N SER A 261 1.71 20.41 16.39
CA SER A 261 0.37 20.32 17.00
C SER A 261 0.23 21.27 18.20
N MET A 262 1.27 21.37 19.03
CA MET A 262 1.31 22.23 20.20
C MET A 262 1.27 23.72 19.82
N LYS A 263 2.02 24.12 18.79
CA LYS A 263 2.00 25.50 18.27
C LYS A 263 0.64 25.90 17.72
N ILE A 264 -0.07 24.95 17.08
CA ILE A 264 -1.43 25.15 16.59
C ILE A 264 -2.40 25.32 17.75
N ILE A 265 -2.37 24.44 18.76
CA ILE A 265 -3.27 24.49 19.93
C ILE A 265 -3.11 25.81 20.69
N PHE A 266 -1.88 26.26 20.92
CA PHE A 266 -1.61 27.52 21.60
C PHE A 266 -1.78 28.76 20.71
N GLY A 267 -2.19 28.59 19.44
CA GLY A 267 -2.43 29.71 18.53
C GLY A 267 -1.18 30.54 18.21
N VAL A 268 0.00 29.95 18.40
CA VAL A 268 1.29 30.57 18.05
C VAL A 268 1.46 30.59 16.53
N GLU A 269 0.98 29.56 15.83
CA GLU A 269 0.90 29.54 14.37
C GLU A 269 -0.50 29.98 13.91
N ARG A 270 -0.61 31.24 13.46
CA ARG A 270 -1.87 31.83 12.98
C ARG A 270 -2.08 31.71 11.46
N SER A 271 -1.32 30.88 10.76
CA SER A 271 -1.34 30.84 9.28
C SER A 271 -2.70 30.46 8.68
N HIS A 272 -3.55 29.71 9.41
CA HIS A 272 -4.92 29.41 8.98
C HIS A 272 -5.92 30.57 9.18
N LEU A 273 -5.52 31.64 9.88
CA LEU A 273 -6.33 32.84 10.12
C LEU A 273 -5.98 34.01 9.17
N GLY A 274 -5.11 33.79 8.18
CA GLY A 274 -4.78 34.82 7.18
C GLY A 274 -3.94 35.98 7.72
N GLY A 275 -3.15 35.77 8.78
CA GLY A 275 -2.15 36.74 9.21
C GLY A 275 -0.85 36.56 8.42
N GLU A 276 -0.49 37.56 7.62
CA GLU A 276 0.89 37.72 7.11
C GLU A 276 1.83 37.97 8.31
N GLY A 277 2.87 37.15 8.42
CA GLY A 277 3.90 37.21 9.46
C GLY A 277 4.83 36.02 9.39
#